data_AF-A0A357IG93-F1
#
_entry.id   AF-A0A357IG93-F1
#
_cell.length_a   1.000
_cell.length_b   1.000
_cell.length_c   1.000
_cell.angle_alpha   90.00
_cell.angle_beta   90.00
_cell.angle_gamma   90.00
#
_symmetry.space_group_name_H-M   'P 1'
#
loop_
_entity.id
_entity.type
_entity.pdbx_description
1 polymer ?
#
loop_
_entity_poly.entity_id
_entity_poly.type
_entity_poly.pdbx_seq_one_letter_code
_entity_poly.pdbx_strand_id
1 'polypeptide(L)'
;SLARQIPNGTVIGARGPHGDLAPESALNNWFRKAYEARFGTLPTYPSYKMAQALLGVKTAADKAGAATQDAIIGALKGLSWEGPSGEVSMALANGHQAIQDTAYGTFKLTDDGKGSLVDVVRFKATCVNPPAGSKSIDWINGGFDGADCN
;
A
#
# COMPACT_ATOMS: atom_id res chain seq x y z
N SER A 1 21.75 -3.17 17.73
CA SER A 1 20.78 -2.86 16.65
C SER A 1 19.61 -2.08 17.25
N LEU A 2 18.89 -1.32 16.43
CA LEU A 2 17.67 -0.62 16.86
C LEU A 2 16.61 -1.59 17.41
N ALA A 3 16.54 -2.81 16.87
CA ALA A 3 15.57 -3.82 17.29
C ALA A 3 15.59 -4.12 18.80
N ARG A 4 16.77 -4.10 19.46
CA ARG A 4 16.88 -4.33 20.91
C ARG A 4 16.37 -3.17 21.78
N GLN A 5 16.05 -2.03 21.17
CA GLN A 5 15.56 -0.84 21.85
C GLN A 5 14.04 -0.66 21.70
N ILE A 6 13.39 -1.48 20.88
CA ILE A 6 11.94 -1.45 20.68
C ILE A 6 11.30 -2.46 21.62
N PRO A 7 10.41 -2.04 22.54
CA PRO A 7 9.70 -2.98 23.41
C PRO A 7 8.79 -3.93 22.63
N ASN A 8 8.74 -5.19 23.04
CA ASN A 8 7.75 -6.14 22.54
C ASN A 8 6.33 -5.61 22.76
N GLY A 9 5.44 -5.80 21.79
CA GLY A 9 4.08 -5.27 21.81
C GLY A 9 3.93 -3.85 21.27
N THR A 10 5.02 -3.16 20.91
CA THR A 10 4.94 -1.83 20.27
C THR A 10 4.15 -1.92 18.97
N VAL A 11 3.08 -1.13 18.82
CA VAL A 11 2.30 -1.07 17.58
C VAL A 11 3.11 -0.36 16.50
N ILE A 12 3.29 -1.04 15.36
CA ILE A 12 4.00 -0.53 14.19
C ILE A 12 3.06 -0.59 13.00
N GLY A 13 2.97 0.52 12.28
CA GLY A 13 2.25 0.65 11.03
C GLY A 13 2.81 1.79 10.20
N ALA A 14 2.32 1.93 8.97
CA ALA A 14 2.69 2.99 8.06
C ALA A 14 1.52 3.33 7.14
N ARG A 15 1.71 4.33 6.27
CA ARG A 15 0.77 4.63 5.19
C ARG A 15 0.81 3.47 4.17
N GLY A 16 -0.16 2.57 4.25
CA GLY A 16 -0.27 1.39 3.37
C GLY A 16 0.43 0.14 3.91
N PRO A 17 0.21 -1.04 3.30
CA PRO A 17 0.66 -2.32 3.81
C PRO A 17 1.96 -2.68 3.08
N HIS A 18 3.06 -2.02 3.41
CA HIS A 18 4.32 -2.16 2.67
C HIS A 18 5.38 -2.90 3.48
N GLY A 19 6.43 -3.37 2.81
CA GLY A 19 7.52 -4.07 3.47
C GLY A 19 7.02 -5.36 4.12
N ASP A 20 7.27 -5.53 5.41
CA ASP A 20 6.87 -6.73 6.16
C ASP A 20 5.35 -6.77 6.44
N LEU A 21 4.64 -5.68 6.18
CA LEU A 21 3.18 -5.63 6.21
C LEU A 21 2.55 -5.92 4.84
N ALA A 22 3.33 -6.07 3.78
CA ALA A 22 2.80 -6.40 2.46
C ALA A 22 2.14 -7.77 2.43
N PRO A 23 0.98 -7.92 1.75
CA PRO A 23 0.39 -9.24 1.56
C PRO A 23 1.32 -10.13 0.74
N GLU A 24 1.26 -11.43 1.00
CA GLU A 24 1.98 -12.42 0.20
C GLU A 24 1.41 -12.45 -1.23
N SER A 25 2.28 -12.30 -2.22
CA SER A 25 1.91 -12.43 -3.62
C SER A 25 3.14 -12.75 -4.47
N ALA A 26 2.93 -13.32 -5.67
CA ALA A 26 4.02 -13.59 -6.59
C ALA A 26 4.77 -12.30 -6.97
N LEU A 27 4.05 -11.18 -7.12
CA LEU A 27 4.62 -9.88 -7.43
C LEU A 27 5.46 -9.31 -6.27
N ASN A 28 4.98 -9.45 -5.03
CA ASN A 28 5.74 -9.04 -3.84
C ASN A 28 7.02 -9.88 -3.69
N ASN A 29 6.90 -11.21 -3.82
CA ASN A 29 8.02 -12.13 -3.72
C ASN A 29 9.09 -11.86 -4.78
N TRP A 30 8.68 -11.61 -6.02
CA TRP A 30 9.59 -11.17 -7.07
C TRP A 30 10.23 -9.82 -6.73
N PHE A 31 9.43 -8.83 -6.33
CA PHE A 31 9.92 -7.47 -6.07
C PHE A 31 10.96 -7.44 -4.95
N ARG A 32 10.67 -8.09 -3.81
CA ARG A 32 11.61 -8.18 -2.68
C ARG A 32 12.92 -8.83 -3.10
N LYS A 33 12.85 -9.99 -3.77
CA LYS A 33 14.04 -10.72 -4.24
C LYS A 33 14.86 -9.92 -5.24
N ALA A 34 14.21 -9.32 -6.24
CA ALA A 34 14.88 -8.53 -7.27
C ALA A 34 15.52 -7.26 -6.70
N TYR A 35 14.82 -6.60 -5.78
CA TYR A 35 15.33 -5.40 -5.11
C TYR A 35 16.54 -5.73 -4.23
N GLU A 36 16.45 -6.77 -3.40
CA GLU A 36 17.55 -7.20 -2.54
C GLU A 36 18.78 -7.65 -3.35
N ALA A 37 18.59 -8.44 -4.41
CA ALA A 37 19.69 -8.85 -5.28
C ALA A 37 20.42 -7.67 -5.93
N ARG A 38 19.70 -6.57 -6.21
CA ARG A 38 20.26 -5.37 -6.84
C ARG A 38 20.88 -4.40 -5.84
N PHE A 39 20.28 -4.22 -4.67
CA PHE A 39 20.59 -3.15 -3.74
C PHE A 39 21.14 -3.63 -2.39
N GLY A 40 21.22 -4.94 -2.16
CA GLY A 40 21.74 -5.55 -0.92
C GLY A 40 20.86 -5.32 0.31
N THR A 41 19.64 -4.81 0.14
CA THR A 41 18.69 -4.51 1.23
C THR A 41 17.26 -4.78 0.77
N LEU A 42 16.35 -5.02 1.71
CA LEU A 42 14.93 -5.14 1.39
C LEU A 42 14.31 -3.80 0.97
N PRO A 43 13.28 -3.79 0.11
CA PRO A 43 12.61 -2.56 -0.30
C PRO A 43 11.92 -1.88 0.89
N THR A 44 12.04 -0.56 0.96
CA THR A 44 11.39 0.28 1.97
C THR A 44 10.07 0.85 1.44
N TYR A 45 9.29 1.49 2.31
CA TYR A 45 8.02 2.14 1.94
C TYR A 45 8.09 2.96 0.62
N PRO A 46 9.05 3.88 0.42
CA PRO A 46 9.16 4.62 -0.83
C PRO A 46 9.40 3.72 -2.06
N SER A 47 10.17 2.64 -1.91
CA SER A 47 10.44 1.69 -3.00
C SER A 47 9.17 0.98 -3.46
N TYR A 48 8.29 0.57 -2.52
CA TYR A 48 6.97 0.02 -2.87
C TYR A 48 6.10 1.05 -3.59
N LYS A 49 6.05 2.30 -3.09
CA LYS A 49 5.28 3.39 -3.72
C LYS A 49 5.75 3.68 -5.15
N MET A 50 7.05 3.67 -5.41
CA MET A 50 7.57 3.86 -6.75
C MET A 50 7.26 2.67 -7.66
N ALA A 51 7.43 1.44 -7.17
CA ALA A 51 7.09 0.25 -7.93
C ALA A 51 5.62 0.22 -8.34
N GLN A 52 4.69 0.48 -7.41
CA GLN A 52 3.26 0.52 -7.73
C GLN A 52 2.90 1.69 -8.67
N ALA A 53 3.58 2.84 -8.56
CA ALA A 53 3.34 3.98 -9.46
C ALA A 53 3.76 3.67 -10.91
N LEU A 54 4.93 3.05 -11.09
CA LEU A 54 5.41 2.61 -12.41
C LEU A 54 4.48 1.57 -13.03
N LEU A 55 4.01 0.61 -12.22
CA LEU A 55 3.01 -0.37 -12.66
C LEU A 55 1.71 0.31 -13.07
N GLY A 56 1.22 1.29 -12.30
CA GLY A 56 0.00 2.03 -12.64
C GLY A 56 0.09 2.79 -13.96
N VAL A 57 1.22 3.47 -14.21
CA VAL A 57 1.46 4.15 -15.50
C VAL A 57 1.53 3.14 -16.65
N LYS A 58 2.20 2.00 -16.45
CA LYS A 58 2.26 0.93 -17.45
C LYS A 58 0.87 0.37 -17.75
N THR A 59 0.09 0.03 -16.72
CA THR A 59 -1.27 -0.50 -16.89
C THR A 59 -2.19 0.52 -17.59
N ALA A 60 -2.04 1.81 -17.30
CA ALA A 60 -2.77 2.86 -18.00
C ALA A 60 -2.37 2.96 -19.48
N ALA A 61 -1.08 2.93 -19.78
CA ALA A 61 -0.58 2.95 -21.17
C ALA A 61 -1.04 1.71 -21.96
N ASP A 62 -1.01 0.53 -21.34
CA ASP A 62 -1.50 -0.72 -21.94
C ASP A 62 -3.00 -0.64 -22.24
N LYS A 63 -3.79 -0.16 -21.27
CA LYS A 63 -5.24 0.04 -21.43
C LYS A 63 -5.55 1.06 -22.52
N ALA A 64 -4.74 2.11 -22.64
CA ALA A 64 -4.91 3.13 -23.66
C ALA A 64 -4.46 2.70 -25.06
N GLY A 65 -3.61 1.67 -25.17
CA GLY A 65 -2.92 1.30 -26.41
C GLY A 65 -1.94 2.36 -26.91
N ALA A 66 -1.59 3.34 -26.06
CA ALA A 66 -0.75 4.48 -26.40
C ALA A 66 -0.01 5.01 -25.16
N ALA A 67 1.18 5.56 -25.38
CA ALA A 67 2.02 6.13 -24.33
C ALA A 67 2.04 7.68 -24.33
N THR A 68 1.04 8.32 -24.97
CA THR A 68 0.91 9.78 -24.92
C THR A 68 0.33 10.22 -23.57
N GLN A 69 0.70 11.41 -23.13
CA GLN A 69 0.28 11.93 -21.82
C GLN A 69 -1.25 11.93 -21.65
N ASP A 70 -2.00 12.44 -22.62
CA ASP A 70 -3.47 12.52 -22.52
C ASP A 70 -4.13 11.13 -22.50
N ALA A 71 -3.60 10.18 -23.27
CA ALA A 71 -4.09 8.82 -23.29
C ALA A 71 -3.87 8.12 -21.94
N ILE A 72 -2.69 8.31 -21.33
CA ILE A 72 -2.37 7.79 -20.00
C ILE A 72 -3.24 8.45 -18.94
N ILE A 73 -3.40 9.79 -18.94
CA ILE A 73 -4.25 10.51 -17.98
C ILE A 73 -5.68 9.98 -18.04
N GLY A 74 -6.23 9.85 -19.25
CA GLY A 74 -7.59 9.34 -19.46
C GLY A 74 -7.75 7.90 -18.95
N ALA A 75 -6.78 7.02 -19.25
CA ALA A 75 -6.85 5.61 -18.86
C ALA A 75 -6.59 5.37 -17.37
N LEU A 76 -5.76 6.20 -16.72
CA LEU A 76 -5.42 6.10 -15.30
C LEU A 76 -6.57 6.55 -14.38
N LYS A 77 -7.45 7.44 -14.89
CA LYS A 77 -8.60 7.92 -14.13
C LYS A 77 -9.52 6.75 -13.75
N GLY A 78 -9.70 6.52 -12.46
CA GLY A 78 -10.55 5.41 -11.97
C GLY A 78 -9.94 4.02 -12.14
N LEU A 79 -8.67 3.92 -12.54
CA LEU A 79 -8.01 2.63 -12.79
C LEU A 79 -7.68 1.93 -11.46
N SER A 80 -7.82 0.61 -11.46
CA SER A 80 -7.24 -0.27 -10.44
C SER A 80 -6.18 -1.18 -11.06
N TRP A 81 -5.14 -1.51 -10.30
CA TRP A 81 -4.08 -2.43 -10.71
C TRP A 81 -3.41 -3.11 -9.51
N GLU A 82 -2.79 -4.25 -9.76
CA GLU A 82 -2.00 -4.97 -8.76
C GLU A 82 -0.62 -4.34 -8.57
N GLY A 83 -0.28 -4.04 -7.32
CA GLY A 83 1.05 -3.62 -6.90
C GLY A 83 1.75 -4.69 -6.05
N PRO A 84 3.07 -4.53 -5.78
CA PRO A 84 3.79 -5.44 -4.89
C PRO A 84 3.29 -5.42 -3.44
N SER A 85 2.42 -4.47 -3.07
CA SER A 85 1.75 -4.41 -1.77
C SER A 85 0.24 -4.59 -1.87
N GLY A 86 -0.24 -5.33 -2.89
CA GLY A 86 -1.66 -5.53 -3.16
C GLY A 86 -2.26 -4.49 -4.11
N GLU A 87 -3.58 -4.57 -4.32
CA GLU A 87 -4.31 -3.70 -5.23
C GLU A 87 -4.17 -2.22 -4.86
N VAL A 88 -4.08 -1.38 -5.89
CA VAL A 88 -4.19 0.08 -5.82
C VAL A 88 -5.37 0.50 -6.67
N SER A 89 -6.26 1.34 -6.14
CA SER A 89 -7.41 1.86 -6.88
C SER A 89 -7.44 3.38 -6.87
N MET A 90 -7.51 4.01 -8.04
CA MET A 90 -7.70 5.46 -8.17
C MET A 90 -9.17 5.81 -7.94
N ALA A 91 -9.64 5.67 -6.70
CA ALA A 91 -11.07 5.75 -6.37
C ALA A 91 -11.53 7.16 -5.97
N LEU A 92 -10.63 8.01 -5.49
CA LEU A 92 -10.99 9.32 -4.93
C LEU A 92 -10.56 10.48 -5.82
N ALA A 93 -11.03 11.69 -5.49
CA ALA A 93 -10.73 12.92 -6.22
C ALA A 93 -11.00 12.80 -7.73
N ASN A 94 -12.21 12.36 -8.10
CA ASN A 94 -12.60 12.10 -9.51
C ASN A 94 -11.66 11.10 -10.19
N GLY A 95 -11.20 10.09 -9.47
CA GLY A 95 -10.30 9.07 -9.98
C GLY A 95 -8.84 9.50 -10.11
N HIS A 96 -8.40 10.49 -9.34
CA HIS A 96 -7.01 10.99 -9.32
C HIS A 96 -6.28 10.78 -7.98
N GLN A 97 -6.95 10.20 -6.99
CA GLN A 97 -6.36 9.85 -5.70
C GLN A 97 -6.48 8.35 -5.46
N ALA A 98 -5.33 7.70 -5.32
CA ALA A 98 -5.25 6.28 -4.99
C ALA A 98 -5.68 6.01 -3.55
N ILE A 99 -6.43 4.94 -3.37
CA ILE A 99 -6.67 4.25 -2.11
C ILE A 99 -5.99 2.88 -2.15
N GLN A 100 -5.64 2.38 -0.98
CA GLN A 100 -5.05 1.06 -0.77
C GLN A 100 -5.32 0.64 0.67
N ASP A 101 -5.30 -0.67 0.92
CA ASP A 101 -5.37 -1.23 2.26
C ASP A 101 -4.29 -0.65 3.17
N THR A 102 -4.46 -0.80 4.48
CA THR A 102 -3.40 -0.55 5.46
C THR A 102 -3.31 -1.72 6.42
N ALA A 103 -2.19 -1.83 7.13
CA ALA A 103 -1.98 -2.86 8.11
C ALA A 103 -1.14 -2.34 9.28
N TYR A 104 -1.39 -2.93 10.44
CA TYR A 104 -0.68 -2.68 11.67
C TYR A 104 -0.30 -4.02 12.28
N GLY A 105 0.86 -4.09 12.92
CA GLY A 105 1.27 -5.26 13.70
C GLY A 105 1.95 -4.81 15.00
N THR A 106 2.26 -5.76 15.85
CA THR A 106 3.03 -5.53 17.07
C THR A 106 4.47 -5.99 16.88
N PHE A 107 5.42 -5.23 17.42
CA PHE A 107 6.82 -5.60 17.39
C PHE A 107 7.09 -6.80 18.28
N LYS A 108 7.90 -7.74 17.80
CA LYS A 108 8.50 -8.81 18.60
C LYS A 108 9.97 -8.97 18.24
N LEU A 109 10.83 -8.91 19.25
CA LEU A 109 12.22 -9.34 19.12
C LEU A 109 12.26 -10.87 19.13
N THR A 110 12.83 -11.46 18.08
CA THR A 110 13.03 -12.90 17.95
C THR A 110 14.28 -13.35 18.70
N ASP A 111 14.39 -14.65 19.00
CA ASP A 111 15.51 -15.22 19.75
C ASP A 111 16.86 -15.05 19.02
N ASP A 112 16.84 -14.96 17.69
CA ASP A 112 18.02 -14.65 16.86
C ASP A 112 18.37 -13.14 16.83
N GLY A 113 17.68 -12.33 17.63
CA GLY A 113 17.96 -10.90 17.83
C GLY A 113 17.45 -9.99 16.72
N LYS A 114 16.57 -10.49 15.84
CA LYS A 114 15.93 -9.71 14.77
C LYS A 114 14.57 -9.15 15.22
N GLY A 115 14.16 -8.05 14.60
CA GLY A 115 12.82 -7.52 14.77
C GLY A 115 11.85 -8.23 13.82
N SER A 116 10.65 -8.53 14.31
CA SER A 116 9.54 -9.05 13.50
C SER A 116 8.25 -8.31 13.85
N LEU A 117 7.29 -8.33 12.92
CA LEU A 117 5.92 -7.89 13.16
C LEU A 117 5.03 -9.12 13.31
N VAL A 118 4.29 -9.16 14.41
CA VAL A 118 3.29 -10.20 14.72
C VAL A 118 1.92 -9.56 14.92
N ASP A 119 0.88 -10.36 15.15
CA ASP A 119 -0.49 -9.91 15.40
C ASP A 119 -0.99 -8.88 14.35
N VAL A 120 -0.71 -9.17 13.07
CA VAL A 120 -1.00 -8.24 11.98
C VAL A 120 -2.51 -8.14 11.75
N VAL A 121 -3.04 -6.93 11.91
CA VAL A 121 -4.41 -6.56 11.55
C VAL A 121 -4.38 -5.79 10.23
N ARG A 122 -5.28 -6.13 9.32
CA ARG A 122 -5.41 -5.49 8.00
C ARG A 122 -6.75 -4.79 7.92
N PHE A 123 -6.73 -3.59 7.35
CA PHE A 123 -7.92 -2.79 7.08
C PHE A 123 -8.01 -2.56 5.58
N LYS A 124 -9.16 -2.91 5.00
CA LYS A 124 -9.46 -2.65 3.59
C LYS A 124 -9.34 -1.17 3.27
N ALA A 125 -8.99 -0.84 2.03
CA ALA A 125 -8.92 0.53 1.54
C ALA A 125 -10.22 1.31 1.82
N THR A 126 -11.36 0.66 1.64
CA THR A 126 -12.71 1.20 1.87
C THR A 126 -13.09 1.35 3.34
N CYS A 127 -12.35 0.74 4.27
CA CYS A 127 -12.50 0.97 5.71
C CYS A 127 -11.84 2.28 6.15
N VAL A 128 -10.69 2.61 5.55
CA VAL A 128 -9.79 3.69 6.02
C VAL A 128 -9.74 4.90 5.09
N ASN A 129 -10.60 4.95 4.09
CA ASN A 129 -10.75 6.08 3.17
C ASN A 129 -12.23 6.45 3.04
N PRO A 130 -12.56 7.75 2.88
CA PRO A 130 -13.94 8.19 2.72
C PRO A 130 -14.56 7.70 1.40
N PRO A 131 -15.90 7.57 1.32
CA PRO A 131 -16.59 7.35 0.05
C PRO A 131 -16.29 8.46 -0.96
N ALA A 132 -16.31 8.12 -2.25
CA ALA A 132 -16.09 9.08 -3.32
C ALA A 132 -17.06 10.28 -3.23
N GLY A 133 -16.54 11.50 -3.39
CA GLY A 133 -17.31 12.74 -3.27
C GLY A 133 -17.42 13.29 -1.84
N SER A 134 -17.05 12.52 -0.82
CA SER A 134 -17.06 12.98 0.57
C SER A 134 -15.79 13.75 0.92
N LYS A 135 -15.94 14.85 1.67
CA LYS A 135 -14.79 15.50 2.32
C LYS A 135 -14.36 14.66 3.52
N SER A 136 -13.06 14.41 3.65
CA SER A 136 -12.53 13.55 4.72
C SER A 136 -12.93 14.02 6.12
N ILE A 137 -12.95 15.33 6.37
CA ILE A 137 -13.31 15.87 7.69
C ILE A 137 -14.79 15.63 8.02
N ASP A 138 -15.68 15.75 7.04
CA ASP A 138 -17.11 15.54 7.23
C ASP A 138 -17.41 14.05 7.46
N TRP A 139 -16.71 13.16 6.73
CA TRP A 139 -16.78 11.72 6.94
C TRP A 139 -16.33 11.29 8.33
N ILE A 140 -15.23 11.86 8.83
CA ILE A 140 -14.73 11.61 10.20
C ILE A 140 -15.74 12.10 11.24
N ASN A 141 -16.24 13.33 11.10
CA ASN A 141 -17.21 13.90 12.04
C ASN A 141 -18.57 13.17 12.00
N GLY A 142 -18.92 12.59 10.86
CA GLY A 142 -20.11 11.76 10.66
C GLY A 142 -19.98 10.33 11.19
N GLY A 143 -18.87 9.98 11.84
CA GLY A 143 -18.68 8.65 12.43
C GLY A 143 -18.31 7.58 11.40
N PHE A 144 -17.63 7.96 10.33
CA PHE A 144 -17.15 7.05 9.27
C PHE A 144 -18.27 6.36 8.48
N ASP A 145 -19.38 7.06 8.24
CA ASP A 145 -20.51 6.51 7.48
C ASP A 145 -20.06 5.91 6.12
N GLY A 146 -20.57 4.71 5.81
CA GLY A 146 -20.22 3.95 4.61
C GLY A 146 -18.84 3.26 4.63
N ALA A 147 -18.11 3.24 5.75
CA ALA A 147 -16.86 2.48 5.85
C ALA A 147 -17.11 0.95 5.80
N ASP A 148 -16.40 0.23 4.92
CA ASP A 148 -16.44 -1.24 4.86
C ASP A 148 -15.26 -1.84 5.64
N CYS A 149 -15.49 -2.13 6.92
CA CYS A 149 -14.48 -2.67 7.84
C CYS A 149 -14.69 -4.14 8.21
N ASN A 150 -15.64 -4.84 7.57
CA ASN A 150 -15.97 -6.23 7.86
C ASN A 150 -15.12 -7.24 7.07
#